data_AF-A0A550HAF9-F1
#
_entry.id   AF-A0A550HAF9-F1
#
_cell.length_a   1.000
_cell.length_b   1.000
_cell.length_c   1.000
_cell.angle_alpha   90.00
_cell.angle_beta   90.00
_cell.angle_gamma   90.00
#
_symmetry.space_group_name_H-M   'P 1'
#
loop_
_entity.id
_entity.type
_entity.pdbx_description
1 polymer ?
#
loop_
_entity_poly.entity_id
_entity_poly.type
_entity_poly.pdbx_seq_one_letter_code
_entity_poly.pdbx_strand_id
1 'polypeptide(L)'
;MRPRVNAHTIFNWVRAFYQDLARWAADEPARWGPWVAPCPVHDSDTDHSKNRARRKAAMDQRTRTLLHALPALVKAVERQLKDAQTCLATGRETSAGALFSTPAGETLLRRAGVSSRVYADDPATGRRRDLTVEEERAFWAWAIVEVLRHTGMRIEEALELTHHSFVAYQLPTTGEIVPMLQVAPSKLDQERLLLVSPELGEVLTAIIHRVRRGQQAMPLVAAYDTLERLWSAPMPFLFQRRCGPEDRAIPRNYIYTCLNDALAASGLTRPANEQLRYTPHDFRRIFVTDALRSGLPPHIAARICGHRTVDTTLGYVAIYPEDVINHHRSFIARRRTLRPSEEYREPTAQEWQDFLAHFELRKVALGVCARDFGTPCVHEHACIRCPVLRPDPEQRPRLEEIHANLLDRLQEAKEQGWLGEVAAIEASLAAAEQKLAAMRDLAARHTTVHLGMPDFRTTAGRLTNDPAGVNAHPISRTGGEAATAIGE
;
A
#
# COMPACT_ATOMS: atom_id res chain seq x y z
N MET A 1 -26.41 25.51 -13.46
CA MET A 1 -25.33 25.11 -14.41
C MET A 1 -24.34 24.20 -13.69
N ARG A 2 -23.99 23.03 -14.26
CA ARG A 2 -22.92 22.20 -13.70
C ARG A 2 -21.55 22.85 -14.01
N PRO A 3 -20.62 22.96 -13.05
CA PRO A 3 -19.29 23.51 -13.30
C PRO A 3 -18.54 22.69 -14.35
N ARG A 4 -17.83 23.35 -15.28
CA ARG A 4 -16.98 22.67 -16.28
C ARG A 4 -15.75 22.06 -15.58
N VAL A 5 -15.58 20.74 -15.71
CA VAL A 5 -14.52 19.96 -15.03
C VAL A 5 -13.09 20.37 -15.44
N ASN A 6 -12.91 20.97 -16.62
CA ASN A 6 -11.61 21.35 -17.18
C ASN A 6 -11.40 22.87 -17.39
N ALA A 7 -12.14 23.73 -16.66
CA ALA A 7 -11.99 25.18 -16.79
C ALA A 7 -10.54 25.67 -16.57
N HIS A 8 -9.82 25.06 -15.63
CA HIS A 8 -8.42 25.38 -15.34
C HIS A 8 -7.46 25.19 -16.54
N THR A 9 -7.68 24.19 -17.39
CA THR A 9 -6.84 23.97 -18.59
C THR A 9 -6.99 25.15 -19.56
N ILE A 10 -8.22 25.62 -19.71
CA ILE A 10 -8.53 26.78 -20.55
C ILE A 10 -7.92 28.05 -19.95
N PHE A 11 -8.03 28.25 -18.64
CA PHE A 11 -7.41 29.37 -17.94
C PHE A 11 -5.88 29.38 -18.05
N ASN A 12 -5.24 28.21 -17.99
CA ASN A 12 -3.80 28.09 -18.24
C ASN A 12 -3.43 28.43 -19.69
N TRP A 13 -4.20 27.99 -20.69
CA TRP A 13 -3.96 28.36 -22.08
C TRP A 13 -4.12 29.85 -22.32
N VAL A 14 -5.14 30.48 -21.72
CA VAL A 14 -5.34 31.93 -21.79
C VAL A 14 -4.15 32.66 -21.14
N ARG A 15 -3.69 32.25 -19.96
CA ARG A 15 -2.52 32.86 -19.32
C ARG A 15 -1.25 32.69 -20.15
N ALA A 16 -0.98 31.50 -20.67
CA ALA A 16 0.17 31.23 -21.52
C ALA A 16 0.15 32.12 -22.77
N PHE A 17 -0.99 32.24 -23.45
CA PHE A 17 -1.15 33.11 -24.61
C PHE A 17 -0.85 34.58 -24.31
N TYR A 18 -1.33 35.11 -23.19
CA TYR A 18 -1.04 36.49 -22.78
C TYR A 18 0.43 36.69 -22.38
N GLN A 19 1.07 35.67 -21.79
CA GLN A 19 2.50 35.69 -21.49
C GLN A 19 3.35 35.63 -22.77
N ASP A 20 2.96 34.80 -23.73
CA ASP A 20 3.63 34.70 -25.04
C ASP A 20 3.53 36.03 -25.79
N LEU A 21 2.36 36.66 -25.83
CA LEU A 21 2.18 38.00 -26.42
C LEU A 21 3.05 39.06 -25.73
N ALA A 22 3.11 39.07 -24.40
CA ALA A 22 3.97 40.00 -23.67
C ALA A 22 5.46 39.75 -23.95
N ARG A 23 5.86 38.49 -24.13
CA ARG A 23 7.22 38.11 -24.49
C ARG A 23 7.56 38.55 -25.92
N TRP A 24 6.70 38.24 -26.89
CA TRP A 24 6.90 38.63 -28.29
C TRP A 24 6.92 40.14 -28.47
N ALA A 25 6.17 40.90 -27.67
CA ALA A 25 6.25 42.35 -27.68
C ALA A 25 7.54 42.93 -27.11
N ALA A 26 8.23 42.20 -26.23
CA ALA A 26 9.57 42.58 -25.80
C ALA A 26 10.60 42.37 -26.94
N ASP A 27 10.43 41.31 -27.73
CA ASP A 27 11.34 40.96 -28.83
C ASP A 27 11.05 41.77 -30.12
N GLU A 28 9.77 41.97 -30.48
CA GLU A 28 9.30 42.69 -31.68
C GLU A 28 8.19 43.74 -31.30
N PRO A 29 8.57 44.88 -30.69
CA PRO A 29 7.61 45.83 -30.11
C PRO A 29 6.66 46.47 -31.13
N ALA A 30 7.15 46.78 -32.33
CA ALA A 30 6.35 47.43 -33.38
C ALA A 30 5.22 46.53 -33.90
N ARG A 31 5.39 45.20 -33.82
CA ARG A 31 4.44 44.22 -34.35
C ARG A 31 3.45 43.76 -33.28
N TRP A 32 3.94 43.42 -32.09
CA TRP A 32 3.12 42.80 -31.04
C TRP A 32 2.71 43.77 -29.93
N GLY A 33 3.42 44.90 -29.76
CA GLY A 33 3.14 45.91 -28.74
C GLY A 33 1.70 46.41 -28.69
N PRO A 34 1.03 46.72 -29.82
CA PRO A 34 -0.38 47.15 -29.83
C PRO A 34 -1.37 46.10 -29.31
N TRP A 35 -0.97 44.84 -29.23
CA TRP A 35 -1.83 43.71 -28.85
C TRP A 35 -1.60 43.23 -27.41
N VAL A 36 -0.62 43.80 -26.69
CA VAL A 36 -0.34 43.41 -25.30
C VAL A 36 -1.42 43.97 -24.38
N ALA A 37 -1.97 43.11 -23.54
CA ALA A 37 -2.90 43.47 -22.49
C ALA A 37 -2.62 42.68 -21.20
N PRO A 38 -3.05 43.15 -20.03
CA PRO A 38 -3.02 42.36 -18.80
C PRO A 38 -3.88 41.09 -18.94
N CYS A 39 -3.39 39.95 -18.45
CA CYS A 39 -4.17 38.73 -18.50
C CYS A 39 -5.41 38.81 -17.59
N PRO A 40 -6.63 38.51 -18.08
CA PRO A 40 -7.85 38.60 -17.28
C PRO A 40 -8.04 37.44 -16.29
N VAL A 41 -7.14 36.46 -16.29
CA VAL A 41 -7.18 35.29 -15.41
C VAL A 41 -6.15 35.49 -14.30
N HIS A 42 -6.55 35.50 -13.04
CA HIS A 42 -5.64 35.63 -11.91
C HIS A 42 -4.97 34.28 -11.54
N ASP A 43 -3.88 34.32 -10.77
CA ASP A 43 -3.22 33.10 -10.28
C ASP A 43 -4.16 32.23 -9.45
N SER A 44 -5.02 32.84 -8.63
CA SER A 44 -6.05 32.14 -7.85
C SER A 44 -7.06 31.39 -8.72
N ASP A 45 -7.32 31.85 -9.95
CA ASP A 45 -8.24 31.20 -10.88
C ASP A 45 -7.63 29.93 -11.49
N THR A 46 -6.30 29.81 -11.43
CA THR A 46 -5.56 28.61 -11.83
C THR A 46 -5.33 27.62 -10.69
N ASP A 47 -5.64 27.99 -9.44
CA ASP A 47 -5.47 27.08 -8.30
C ASP A 47 -6.40 25.87 -8.43
N HIS A 48 -5.79 24.74 -8.76
CA HIS A 48 -6.44 23.47 -8.95
C HIS A 48 -6.02 22.45 -7.88
N SER A 49 -5.44 22.90 -6.76
CA SER A 49 -4.97 22.05 -5.66
C SER A 49 -6.09 21.16 -5.10
N LYS A 50 -7.25 21.75 -4.75
CA LYS A 50 -8.43 21.03 -4.23
C LYS A 50 -8.97 20.01 -5.23
N ASN A 51 -9.06 20.39 -6.51
CA ASN A 51 -9.54 19.47 -7.54
C ASN A 51 -8.52 18.36 -7.84
N ARG A 52 -7.21 18.66 -7.79
CA ARG A 52 -6.14 17.66 -7.91
C ARG A 52 -6.19 16.67 -6.75
N ALA A 53 -6.37 17.15 -5.52
CA ALA A 53 -6.55 16.30 -4.34
C ALA A 53 -7.80 15.44 -4.44
N ARG A 54 -8.95 16.00 -4.85
CA ARG A 54 -10.20 15.23 -5.09
C ARG A 54 -10.04 14.18 -6.19
N ARG A 55 -9.39 14.53 -7.31
CA ARG A 55 -9.08 13.57 -8.39
C ARG A 55 -8.18 12.45 -7.88
N LYS A 56 -7.11 12.78 -7.14
CA LYS A 56 -6.24 11.77 -6.52
C LYS A 56 -7.01 10.87 -5.56
N ALA A 57 -7.81 11.43 -4.65
CA ALA A 57 -8.61 10.64 -3.73
C ALA A 57 -9.60 9.71 -4.45
N ALA A 58 -10.25 10.18 -5.51
CA ALA A 58 -11.13 9.36 -6.35
C ALA A 58 -10.37 8.25 -7.09
N MET A 59 -9.19 8.55 -7.62
CA MET A 59 -8.33 7.57 -8.28
C MET A 59 -7.79 6.52 -7.30
N ASP A 60 -7.39 6.95 -6.10
CA ASP A 60 -6.93 6.06 -5.04
C ASP A 60 -8.07 5.15 -4.60
N GLN A 61 -9.27 5.70 -4.32
CA GLN A 61 -10.45 4.90 -3.99
C GLN A 61 -10.82 3.90 -5.10
N ARG A 62 -10.78 4.32 -6.37
CA ARG A 62 -10.98 3.43 -7.51
C ARG A 62 -9.94 2.30 -7.51
N THR A 63 -8.67 2.61 -7.30
CA THR A 63 -7.60 1.62 -7.24
C THR A 63 -7.85 0.62 -6.11
N ARG A 64 -8.27 1.08 -4.93
CA ARG A 64 -8.60 0.20 -3.79
C ARG A 64 -9.76 -0.76 -4.10
N THR A 65 -10.82 -0.24 -4.71
CA THR A 65 -11.98 -1.06 -5.11
C THR A 65 -11.60 -2.11 -6.16
N LEU A 66 -10.83 -1.70 -7.18
CA LEU A 66 -10.42 -2.60 -8.26
C LEU A 66 -9.38 -3.63 -7.77
N LEU A 67 -8.42 -3.24 -6.93
CA LEU A 67 -7.43 -4.15 -6.36
C LEU A 67 -8.12 -5.31 -5.61
N HIS A 68 -9.12 -5.01 -4.78
CA HIS A 68 -9.88 -6.03 -4.07
C HIS A 68 -10.69 -6.95 -5.02
N ALA A 69 -11.19 -6.42 -6.13
CA ALA A 69 -11.98 -7.18 -7.10
C ALA A 69 -11.13 -7.93 -8.15
N LEU A 70 -9.81 -7.69 -8.20
CA LEU A 70 -8.92 -8.25 -9.21
C LEU A 70 -8.91 -9.80 -9.21
N PRO A 71 -8.84 -10.51 -8.06
CA PRO A 71 -8.87 -11.98 -8.07
C PRO A 71 -10.15 -12.55 -8.69
N ALA A 72 -11.29 -11.88 -8.48
CA ALA A 72 -12.56 -12.29 -9.08
C ALA A 72 -12.57 -12.06 -10.60
N LEU A 73 -11.94 -10.98 -11.08
CA LEU A 73 -11.75 -10.73 -12.52
C LEU A 73 -10.89 -11.81 -13.16
N VAL A 74 -9.74 -12.14 -12.56
CA VAL A 74 -8.81 -13.18 -13.05
C VAL A 74 -9.54 -14.51 -13.19
N LYS A 75 -10.22 -14.96 -12.14
CA LYS A 75 -11.03 -16.19 -12.17
C LYS A 75 -12.14 -16.16 -13.22
N ALA A 76 -12.76 -15.00 -13.44
CA ALA A 76 -13.80 -14.84 -14.45
C ALA A 76 -13.25 -14.99 -15.87
N VAL A 77 -12.12 -14.34 -16.19
CA VAL A 77 -11.54 -14.43 -17.54
C VAL A 77 -10.93 -15.80 -17.83
N GLU A 78 -10.36 -16.47 -16.83
CA GLU A 78 -9.89 -17.86 -16.96
C GLU A 78 -11.05 -18.82 -17.23
N ARG A 79 -12.15 -18.70 -16.48
CA ARG A 79 -13.35 -19.50 -16.71
C ARG A 79 -13.94 -19.24 -18.09
N GLN A 80 -14.08 -17.96 -18.48
CA GLN A 80 -14.59 -17.59 -19.80
C GLN A 80 -13.74 -18.17 -20.93
N LEU A 81 -12.40 -18.15 -20.80
CA LEU A 81 -11.50 -18.77 -21.77
C LEU A 81 -11.73 -20.28 -21.84
N LYS A 82 -11.78 -20.97 -20.71
CA LYS A 82 -12.00 -22.42 -20.65
C LYS A 82 -13.36 -22.82 -21.24
N ASP A 83 -14.41 -22.07 -20.93
CA ASP A 83 -15.76 -22.32 -21.42
C ASP A 83 -15.85 -22.09 -22.93
N ALA A 84 -15.23 -21.03 -23.44
CA ALA A 84 -15.19 -20.73 -24.86
C ALA A 84 -14.36 -21.76 -25.66
N GLN A 85 -13.23 -22.22 -25.11
CA GLN A 85 -12.43 -23.30 -25.69
C GLN A 85 -13.20 -24.62 -25.75
N THR A 86 -13.87 -24.99 -24.65
CA THR A 86 -14.69 -26.20 -24.59
C THR A 86 -15.85 -26.12 -25.60
N CYS A 87 -16.57 -24.99 -25.61
CA CYS A 87 -17.67 -24.76 -26.55
C CYS A 87 -17.21 -24.84 -28.02
N LEU A 88 -16.06 -24.24 -28.34
CA LEU A 88 -15.48 -24.30 -29.68
C LEU A 88 -15.07 -25.74 -30.06
N ALA A 89 -14.46 -26.49 -29.15
CA ALA A 89 -14.05 -27.88 -29.38
C ALA A 89 -15.28 -28.78 -29.63
N THR A 90 -16.29 -28.72 -28.75
CA THR A 90 -17.54 -29.47 -28.93
C THR A 90 -18.24 -29.09 -30.23
N GLY A 91 -18.28 -27.80 -30.57
CA GLY A 91 -18.84 -27.32 -31.83
C GLY A 91 -18.05 -27.79 -33.07
N ARG A 92 -16.75 -28.06 -32.96
CA ARG A 92 -15.95 -28.66 -34.05
C ARG A 92 -16.23 -30.13 -34.25
N GLU A 93 -16.40 -30.86 -33.16
CA GLU A 93 -16.66 -32.31 -33.17
C GLU A 93 -18.11 -32.64 -33.54
N THR A 94 -19.03 -31.70 -33.29
CA THR A 94 -20.45 -31.86 -33.60
C THR A 94 -20.70 -31.74 -35.09
N SER A 95 -21.42 -32.70 -35.67
CA SER A 95 -21.86 -32.67 -37.06
C SER A 95 -22.76 -31.46 -37.35
N ALA A 96 -22.67 -30.93 -38.57
CA ALA A 96 -23.57 -29.87 -39.01
C ALA A 96 -25.05 -30.31 -38.93
N GLY A 97 -25.91 -29.46 -38.38
CA GLY A 97 -27.32 -29.72 -38.13
C GLY A 97 -27.62 -30.44 -36.80
N ALA A 98 -26.61 -30.87 -36.05
CA ALA A 98 -26.81 -31.48 -34.74
C ALA A 98 -26.80 -30.44 -33.61
N LEU A 99 -27.57 -30.75 -32.56
CA LEU A 99 -27.59 -29.97 -31.31
C LEU A 99 -26.43 -30.43 -30.41
N PHE A 100 -25.84 -29.48 -29.68
CA PHE A 100 -24.86 -29.77 -28.64
C PHE A 100 -25.04 -28.79 -27.46
N SER A 101 -24.58 -29.20 -26.28
CA SER A 101 -24.67 -28.40 -25.06
C SER A 101 -23.37 -27.67 -24.79
N THR A 102 -23.45 -26.40 -24.38
CA THR A 102 -22.31 -25.62 -23.91
C THR A 102 -22.02 -25.92 -22.43
N PRO A 103 -20.83 -25.56 -21.90
CA PRO A 103 -20.53 -25.64 -20.48
C PRO A 103 -21.50 -24.84 -19.58
N ALA A 104 -22.12 -23.80 -20.14
CA ALA A 104 -23.13 -22.99 -19.46
C ALA A 104 -24.54 -23.62 -19.46
N GLY A 105 -24.70 -24.80 -20.04
CA GLY A 105 -25.99 -25.50 -20.14
C GLY A 105 -26.88 -25.02 -21.30
N GLU A 106 -26.38 -24.14 -22.16
CA GLU A 106 -27.11 -23.68 -23.34
C GLU A 106 -27.08 -24.75 -24.45
N THR A 107 -28.20 -24.99 -25.11
CA THR A 107 -28.27 -25.88 -26.29
C THR A 107 -28.07 -25.05 -27.54
N LEU A 108 -27.07 -25.40 -28.35
CA LEU A 108 -26.76 -24.72 -29.61
C LEU A 108 -26.90 -25.69 -30.80
N LEU A 109 -27.40 -25.17 -31.93
CA LEU A 109 -27.50 -25.90 -33.19
C LEU A 109 -26.27 -25.64 -34.07
N ARG A 110 -25.48 -26.67 -34.34
CA ARG A 110 -24.29 -26.54 -35.19
C ARG A 110 -24.70 -26.26 -36.64
N ARG A 111 -24.09 -25.25 -37.27
CA ARG A 111 -24.35 -24.93 -38.68
C ARG A 111 -23.34 -25.53 -39.65
N ALA A 112 -23.83 -25.96 -40.83
CA ALA A 112 -22.94 -26.24 -41.96
C ALA A 112 -22.23 -24.94 -42.38
N GLY A 113 -20.92 -25.02 -42.64
CA GLY A 113 -20.14 -23.87 -43.08
C GLY A 113 -18.96 -24.32 -43.92
N VAL A 114 -18.65 -23.55 -44.97
CA VAL A 114 -17.50 -23.75 -45.87
C VAL A 114 -16.22 -23.09 -45.35
N SER A 115 -16.33 -22.38 -44.21
CA SER A 115 -15.26 -21.62 -43.57
C SER A 115 -14.60 -22.44 -42.46
N SER A 116 -13.35 -22.13 -42.15
CA SER A 116 -12.66 -22.65 -40.96
C SER A 116 -13.29 -22.20 -39.63
N ARG A 117 -14.27 -21.29 -39.68
CA ARG A 117 -15.01 -20.81 -38.52
C ARG A 117 -16.17 -21.73 -38.15
N VAL A 118 -16.41 -21.80 -36.85
CA VAL A 118 -17.45 -22.63 -36.25
C VAL A 118 -18.62 -21.73 -35.86
N TYR A 119 -19.73 -21.91 -36.57
CA TYR A 119 -20.98 -21.21 -36.31
C TYR A 119 -21.99 -22.11 -35.62
N ALA A 120 -22.72 -21.55 -34.68
CA ALA A 120 -23.87 -22.19 -34.07
C ALA A 120 -25.03 -21.20 -33.96
N ASP A 121 -26.25 -21.69 -34.09
CA ASP A 121 -27.45 -20.91 -33.83
C ASP A 121 -27.98 -21.26 -32.45
N ASP A 122 -28.34 -20.24 -31.68
CA ASP A 122 -29.06 -20.41 -30.43
C ASP A 122 -30.56 -20.57 -30.75
N PRO A 123 -31.17 -21.75 -30.54
CA PRO A 123 -32.59 -21.98 -30.81
C PRO A 123 -33.51 -21.16 -29.92
N ALA A 124 -33.06 -20.76 -28.72
CA ALA A 124 -33.86 -19.99 -27.78
C ALA A 124 -33.95 -18.51 -28.17
N THR A 125 -32.85 -17.94 -28.68
CA THR A 125 -32.80 -16.51 -29.04
C THR A 125 -32.85 -16.25 -30.55
N GLY A 126 -32.70 -17.29 -31.38
CA GLY A 126 -32.55 -17.19 -32.83
C GLY A 126 -31.25 -16.53 -33.28
N ARG A 127 -30.32 -16.22 -32.36
CA ARG A 127 -29.07 -15.52 -32.67
C ARG A 127 -28.01 -16.47 -33.19
N ARG A 128 -27.32 -16.04 -34.25
CA ARG A 128 -26.10 -16.70 -34.73
C ARG A 128 -24.93 -16.33 -33.83
N ARG A 129 -24.17 -17.33 -33.41
CA ARG A 129 -22.92 -17.22 -32.65
C ARG A 129 -21.75 -17.69 -33.50
N ASP A 130 -20.65 -16.94 -33.43
CA ASP A 130 -19.37 -17.29 -34.05
C ASP A 130 -18.44 -17.76 -32.94
N LEU A 131 -18.45 -19.07 -32.66
CA LEU A 131 -17.72 -19.65 -31.53
C LEU A 131 -16.20 -19.47 -31.67
N THR A 132 -15.72 -19.33 -32.90
CA THR A 132 -14.31 -19.05 -33.18
C THR A 132 -13.92 -17.64 -32.75
N VAL A 133 -14.79 -16.65 -33.00
CA VAL A 133 -14.57 -15.26 -32.56
C VAL A 133 -14.78 -15.12 -31.06
N GLU A 134 -15.74 -15.83 -30.48
CA GLU A 134 -15.96 -15.82 -29.02
C GLU A 134 -14.75 -16.36 -28.26
N GLU A 135 -14.18 -17.49 -28.69
CA GLU A 135 -12.92 -18.02 -28.11
C GLU A 135 -11.75 -17.06 -28.32
N GLU A 136 -11.59 -16.48 -29.52
CA GLU A 136 -10.52 -15.50 -29.77
C GLU A 136 -10.63 -14.29 -28.83
N ARG A 137 -11.84 -13.77 -28.62
CA ARG A 137 -12.07 -12.65 -27.70
C ARG A 137 -11.77 -13.03 -26.25
N ALA A 138 -12.18 -14.22 -25.81
CA ALA A 138 -11.90 -14.71 -24.46
C ALA A 138 -10.40 -14.93 -24.23
N PHE A 139 -9.69 -15.48 -25.22
CA PHE A 139 -8.24 -15.68 -25.17
C PHE A 139 -7.50 -14.35 -25.01
N TRP A 140 -7.83 -13.37 -25.86
CA TRP A 140 -7.17 -12.07 -25.78
C TRP A 140 -7.55 -11.32 -24.51
N ALA A 141 -8.79 -11.41 -24.03
CA ALA A 141 -9.17 -10.82 -22.74
C ALA A 141 -8.33 -11.38 -21.58
N TRP A 142 -8.20 -12.69 -21.48
CA TRP A 142 -7.34 -13.35 -20.49
C TRP A 142 -5.88 -12.91 -20.63
N ALA A 143 -5.30 -13.03 -21.84
CA ALA A 143 -3.91 -12.67 -22.10
C ALA A 143 -3.59 -11.21 -21.75
N ILE A 144 -4.49 -10.28 -22.09
CA ILE A 144 -4.35 -8.85 -21.78
C ILE A 144 -4.36 -8.63 -20.26
N VAL A 145 -5.32 -9.22 -19.54
CA VAL A 145 -5.43 -9.08 -18.07
C VAL A 145 -4.17 -9.59 -17.40
N GLU A 146 -3.72 -10.79 -17.79
CA GLU A 146 -2.55 -11.46 -17.24
C GLU A 146 -1.25 -10.68 -17.50
N VAL A 147 -0.99 -10.28 -18.75
CA VAL A 147 0.21 -9.52 -19.09
C VAL A 147 0.24 -8.18 -18.36
N LEU A 148 -0.87 -7.42 -18.35
CA LEU A 148 -0.90 -6.10 -17.72
C LEU A 148 -0.79 -6.19 -16.20
N ARG A 149 -1.41 -7.18 -15.54
CA ARG A 149 -1.35 -7.30 -14.08
C ARG A 149 0.02 -7.79 -13.58
N HIS A 150 0.71 -8.64 -14.36
CA HIS A 150 2.04 -9.14 -13.98
C HIS A 150 3.17 -8.14 -14.20
N THR A 151 3.00 -7.20 -15.13
CA THR A 151 4.11 -6.33 -15.57
C THR A 151 3.91 -4.86 -15.24
N GLY A 152 2.66 -4.42 -15.04
CA GLY A 152 2.31 -3.02 -14.89
C GLY A 152 2.67 -2.15 -16.11
N MET A 153 2.93 -2.75 -17.28
CA MET A 153 3.29 -2.00 -18.48
C MET A 153 2.11 -1.15 -19.01
N ARG A 154 2.42 -0.14 -19.82
CA ARG A 154 1.42 0.64 -20.54
C ARG A 154 0.83 -0.20 -21.67
N ILE A 155 -0.38 0.17 -22.11
CA ILE A 155 -1.03 -0.53 -23.24
C ILE A 155 -0.20 -0.43 -24.52
N GLU A 156 0.41 0.73 -24.77
CA GLU A 156 1.28 0.95 -25.94
C GLU A 156 2.50 0.02 -25.88
N GLU A 157 3.15 -0.06 -24.73
CA GLU A 157 4.31 -0.95 -24.49
C GLU A 157 3.94 -2.43 -24.69
N ALA A 158 2.74 -2.86 -24.25
CA ALA A 158 2.27 -4.22 -24.48
C ALA A 158 2.07 -4.54 -25.96
N LEU A 159 1.54 -3.59 -26.72
CA LEU A 159 1.31 -3.73 -28.16
C LEU A 159 2.62 -3.72 -28.97
N GLU A 160 3.68 -3.13 -28.43
CA GLU A 160 5.01 -3.08 -29.02
C GLU A 160 5.86 -4.31 -28.71
N LEU A 161 5.41 -5.21 -27.83
CA LEU A 161 6.14 -6.44 -27.52
C LEU A 161 6.28 -7.33 -28.76
N THR A 162 7.51 -7.76 -29.02
CA THR A 162 7.84 -8.68 -30.12
C THR A 162 8.54 -9.93 -29.59
N HIS A 163 8.74 -10.93 -30.45
CA HIS A 163 9.59 -12.07 -30.11
C HIS A 163 11.05 -11.67 -29.79
N HIS A 164 11.51 -10.52 -30.29
CA HIS A 164 12.85 -10.00 -29.96
C HIS A 164 12.92 -9.34 -28.58
N SER A 165 11.79 -9.12 -27.92
CA SER A 165 11.76 -8.58 -26.55
C SER A 165 12.25 -9.58 -25.50
N PHE A 166 12.44 -10.86 -25.82
CA PHE A 166 12.94 -11.85 -24.87
C PHE A 166 14.46 -11.83 -24.78
N VAL A 167 14.99 -11.66 -23.57
CA VAL A 167 16.42 -11.65 -23.28
C VAL A 167 16.72 -12.72 -22.24
N ALA A 168 17.70 -13.58 -22.53
CA ALA A 168 18.24 -14.53 -21.55
C ALA A 168 19.31 -13.83 -20.70
N TYR A 169 19.05 -13.62 -19.42
CA TYR A 169 20.02 -13.02 -18.50
C TYR A 169 20.64 -14.10 -17.63
N GLN A 170 21.96 -14.23 -17.69
CA GLN A 170 22.69 -15.17 -16.84
C GLN A 170 23.10 -14.50 -15.53
N LEU A 171 22.70 -15.07 -14.39
CA LEU A 171 23.10 -14.54 -13.08
C LEU A 171 24.62 -14.70 -12.90
N PRO A 172 25.37 -13.62 -12.60
CA PRO A 172 26.82 -13.69 -12.47
C PRO A 172 27.31 -14.62 -11.36
N THR A 173 26.50 -14.82 -10.32
CA THR A 173 26.88 -15.58 -9.12
C THR A 173 26.54 -17.07 -9.24
N THR A 174 25.40 -17.42 -9.83
CA THR A 174 24.91 -18.80 -9.91
C THR A 174 25.05 -19.42 -11.29
N GLY A 175 25.23 -18.61 -12.34
CA GLY A 175 25.23 -19.07 -13.73
C GLY A 175 23.83 -19.44 -14.26
N GLU A 176 22.78 -19.29 -13.45
CA GLU A 176 21.40 -19.58 -13.83
C GLU A 176 20.90 -18.61 -14.91
N ILE A 177 20.21 -19.14 -15.92
CA ILE A 177 19.61 -18.34 -16.98
C ILE A 177 18.18 -18.00 -16.60
N VAL A 178 17.91 -16.71 -16.53
CA VAL A 178 16.61 -16.16 -16.17
C VAL A 178 16.03 -15.40 -17.36
N PRO A 179 14.80 -15.72 -17.80
CA PRO A 179 14.15 -15.01 -18.88
C PRO A 179 13.75 -13.61 -18.43
N MET A 180 14.11 -12.62 -19.23
CA MET A 180 13.71 -11.22 -19.06
C MET A 180 12.95 -10.73 -20.28
N LEU A 181 12.09 -9.75 -20.06
CA LEU A 181 11.32 -9.06 -21.08
C LEU A 181 11.83 -7.63 -21.20
N GLN A 182 12.47 -7.33 -22.33
CA GLN A 182 12.88 -5.98 -22.70
C GLN A 182 11.68 -5.20 -23.24
N VAL A 183 11.34 -4.13 -22.53
CA VAL A 183 10.30 -3.20 -22.95
C VAL A 183 10.97 -2.03 -23.65
N ALA A 184 10.60 -1.82 -24.92
CA ALA A 184 11.09 -0.74 -25.75
C ALA A 184 10.80 0.64 -25.13
N PRO A 185 11.62 1.65 -25.45
CA PRO A 185 11.39 3.00 -24.95
C PRO A 185 10.07 3.53 -25.50
N SER A 186 9.16 3.91 -24.60
CA SER A 186 7.93 4.63 -24.95
C SER A 186 8.08 6.13 -24.62
N LYS A 187 7.04 6.77 -24.05
CA LYS A 187 6.95 8.22 -23.74
C LYS A 187 8.14 8.87 -23.03
N LEU A 188 9.01 8.11 -22.37
CA LEU A 188 10.13 8.63 -21.57
C LEU A 188 11.49 8.20 -22.11
N ASP A 189 11.54 7.55 -23.27
CA ASP A 189 12.76 7.10 -23.94
C ASP A 189 13.73 6.34 -23.01
N GLN A 190 13.17 5.44 -22.20
CA GLN A 190 13.94 4.57 -21.32
C GLN A 190 13.55 3.12 -21.54
N GLU A 191 14.51 2.34 -22.00
CA GLU A 191 14.43 0.89 -21.99
C GLU A 191 14.43 0.34 -20.56
N ARG A 192 13.71 -0.76 -20.36
CA ARG A 192 13.73 -1.48 -19.09
C ARG A 192 13.56 -2.97 -19.28
N LEU A 193 14.17 -3.72 -18.38
CA LEU A 193 14.06 -5.17 -18.32
C LEU A 193 13.11 -5.56 -17.19
N LEU A 194 12.16 -6.44 -17.49
CA LEU A 194 11.25 -7.04 -16.54
C LEU A 194 11.61 -8.51 -16.36
N LEU A 195 11.65 -8.96 -15.12
CA LEU A 195 11.79 -10.38 -14.83
C LEU A 195 10.53 -11.13 -15.28
N VAL A 196 10.68 -12.21 -16.05
CA VAL A 196 9.54 -13.06 -16.42
C VAL A 196 9.33 -14.08 -15.30
N SER A 197 8.28 -13.88 -14.50
CA SER A 197 7.86 -14.89 -13.51
C SER A 197 7.34 -16.16 -14.21
N PRO A 198 7.29 -17.31 -13.52
CA PRO A 198 6.74 -18.54 -14.10
C PRO A 198 5.33 -18.34 -14.69
N GLU A 199 4.46 -17.66 -13.95
CA GLU A 199 3.07 -17.39 -14.36
C GLU A 199 3.02 -16.51 -15.63
N LEU A 200 3.84 -15.46 -15.68
CA LEU A 200 3.96 -14.62 -16.89
C LEU A 200 4.53 -15.43 -18.07
N GLY A 201 5.48 -16.33 -17.80
CA GLY A 201 6.08 -17.22 -18.80
C GLY A 201 5.05 -18.14 -19.46
N GLU A 202 4.12 -18.71 -18.68
CA GLU A 202 3.01 -19.53 -19.20
C GLU A 202 2.10 -18.72 -20.13
N VAL A 203 1.74 -17.50 -19.72
CA VAL A 203 0.88 -16.60 -20.51
C VAL A 203 1.56 -16.21 -21.82
N LEU A 204 2.82 -15.78 -21.76
CA LEU A 204 3.59 -15.41 -22.95
C LEU A 204 3.79 -16.60 -23.89
N THR A 205 4.00 -17.80 -23.36
CA THR A 205 4.11 -19.03 -24.14
C THR A 205 2.79 -19.36 -24.84
N ALA A 206 1.66 -19.21 -24.14
CA ALA A 206 0.33 -19.40 -24.73
C ALA A 206 0.07 -18.40 -25.88
N ILE A 207 0.47 -17.13 -25.72
CA ILE A 207 0.39 -16.11 -26.77
C ILE A 207 1.24 -16.51 -27.98
N ILE A 208 2.50 -16.87 -27.77
CA ILE A 208 3.41 -17.29 -28.85
C ILE A 208 2.83 -18.50 -29.59
N HIS A 209 2.34 -19.51 -28.86
CA HIS A 209 1.73 -20.69 -29.45
C HIS A 209 0.49 -20.35 -30.29
N ARG A 210 -0.40 -19.49 -29.76
CA ARG A 210 -1.62 -19.02 -30.44
C ARG A 210 -1.30 -18.28 -31.74
N VAL A 211 -0.30 -17.41 -31.70
CA VAL A 211 0.12 -16.58 -32.84
C VAL A 211 0.84 -17.41 -33.90
N ARG A 212 1.73 -18.30 -33.47
CA ARG A 212 2.52 -19.17 -34.35
C ARG A 212 1.67 -20.21 -35.07
N ARG A 213 0.57 -20.68 -34.49
CA ARG A 213 -0.38 -21.65 -35.11
C ARG A 213 0.30 -22.87 -35.73
N GLY A 214 1.30 -23.42 -35.03
CA GLY A 214 2.07 -24.58 -35.50
C GLY A 214 3.10 -24.29 -36.59
N GLN A 215 3.27 -23.05 -37.04
CA GLN A 215 4.36 -22.66 -37.94
C GLN A 215 5.72 -22.70 -37.22
N GLN A 216 6.82 -22.70 -37.96
CA GLN A 216 8.17 -22.66 -37.36
C GLN A 216 8.49 -21.30 -36.74
N ALA A 217 8.06 -20.21 -37.39
CA ALA A 217 8.31 -18.83 -36.97
C ALA A 217 7.00 -18.08 -36.72
N MET A 218 7.06 -16.99 -35.96
CA MET A 218 5.94 -16.07 -35.79
C MET A 218 5.70 -15.27 -37.09
N PRO A 219 4.43 -15.04 -37.49
CA PRO A 219 4.12 -14.13 -38.59
C PRO A 219 4.64 -12.72 -38.32
N LEU A 220 5.19 -12.09 -39.36
CA LEU A 220 5.63 -10.70 -39.32
C LEU A 220 4.48 -9.80 -39.74
N VAL A 221 4.14 -8.82 -38.90
CA VAL A 221 3.05 -7.87 -39.18
C VAL A 221 3.53 -6.45 -38.94
N ALA A 222 2.97 -5.50 -39.69
CA ALA A 222 3.16 -4.08 -39.44
C ALA A 222 2.15 -3.58 -38.39
N ALA A 223 2.60 -2.72 -37.49
CA ALA A 223 1.74 -2.04 -36.51
C ALA A 223 1.67 -0.55 -36.85
N TYR A 224 0.51 0.06 -36.66
CA TYR A 224 0.33 1.50 -36.87
C TYR A 224 0.51 2.24 -35.55
N ASP A 225 1.52 3.10 -35.49
CA ASP A 225 1.71 4.02 -34.37
C ASP A 225 0.73 5.18 -34.48
N THR A 226 -0.17 5.30 -33.52
CA THR A 226 -1.19 6.38 -33.52
C THR A 226 -0.64 7.77 -33.17
N LEU A 227 0.50 7.85 -32.48
CA LEU A 227 1.16 9.09 -32.08
C LEU A 227 2.02 9.62 -33.24
N GLU A 228 2.88 8.77 -33.81
CA GLU A 228 3.77 9.13 -34.92
C GLU A 228 3.05 9.10 -36.28
N ARG A 229 1.91 8.41 -36.37
CA ARG A 229 1.13 8.20 -37.59
C ARG A 229 1.90 7.46 -38.69
N LEU A 230 2.75 6.54 -38.28
CA LEU A 230 3.61 5.73 -39.15
C LEU A 230 3.34 4.23 -38.96
N TRP A 231 3.57 3.47 -40.02
CA TRP A 231 3.58 2.01 -39.96
C TRP A 231 4.99 1.52 -39.65
N SER A 232 5.10 0.61 -38.69
CA SER A 232 6.37 -0.06 -38.40
C SER A 232 6.78 -0.98 -39.54
N ALA A 233 8.08 -1.31 -39.59
CA ALA A 233 8.53 -2.45 -40.37
C ALA A 233 7.83 -3.74 -39.88
N PRO A 234 7.65 -4.76 -40.75
CA PRO A 234 7.10 -6.04 -40.35
C PRO A 234 7.93 -6.69 -39.24
N MET A 235 7.32 -6.92 -38.08
CA MET A 235 7.99 -7.50 -36.91
C MET A 235 7.15 -8.63 -36.28
N PRO A 236 7.76 -9.57 -35.54
CA PRO A 236 7.05 -10.68 -34.91
C PRO A 236 6.37 -10.22 -33.62
N PHE A 237 5.36 -9.34 -33.73
CA PHE A 237 4.60 -8.83 -32.59
C PHE A 237 3.89 -9.95 -31.83
N LEU A 238 3.90 -9.89 -30.49
CA LEU A 238 3.19 -10.85 -29.64
C LEU A 238 1.67 -10.63 -29.72
N PHE A 239 1.23 -9.38 -29.72
CA PHE A 239 -0.18 -9.01 -29.80
C PHE A 239 -0.62 -8.88 -31.25
N GLN A 240 -0.89 -10.01 -31.91
CA GLN A 240 -1.40 -10.07 -33.28
C GLN A 240 -2.51 -11.11 -33.44
N ARG A 241 -3.43 -10.89 -34.39
CA ARG A 241 -4.59 -11.76 -34.62
C ARG A 241 -4.90 -11.94 -36.10
N ARG A 242 -5.66 -12.99 -36.43
CA ARG A 242 -6.17 -13.21 -37.79
C ARG A 242 -7.36 -12.29 -38.03
N CYS A 243 -7.27 -11.44 -39.03
CA CYS A 243 -8.39 -10.64 -39.53
C CYS A 243 -8.72 -11.12 -40.95
N GLY A 244 -9.58 -12.13 -41.04
CA GLY A 244 -9.90 -12.77 -42.33
C GLY A 244 -8.72 -13.60 -42.84
N PRO A 245 -8.18 -13.33 -44.04
CA PRO A 245 -7.03 -14.07 -44.56
C PRO A 245 -5.68 -13.60 -44.00
N GLU A 246 -5.61 -12.41 -43.40
CA GLU A 246 -4.36 -11.76 -42.99
C GLU A 246 -4.12 -11.83 -41.47
N ASP A 247 -2.86 -11.87 -41.08
CA ASP A 247 -2.44 -11.59 -39.70
C ASP A 247 -2.18 -10.08 -39.55
N ARG A 248 -2.68 -9.50 -38.46
CA ARG A 248 -2.59 -8.06 -38.17
C ARG A 248 -2.24 -7.83 -36.71
N ALA A 249 -1.44 -6.80 -36.44
CA ALA A 249 -1.22 -6.32 -35.09
C ALA A 249 -2.56 -5.94 -34.42
N ILE A 250 -2.69 -6.22 -33.13
CA ILE A 250 -3.90 -5.88 -32.38
C ILE A 250 -3.98 -4.36 -32.21
N PRO A 251 -5.05 -3.71 -32.68
CA PRO A 251 -5.20 -2.28 -32.47
C PRO A 251 -5.60 -1.99 -31.01
N ARG A 252 -5.19 -0.81 -30.51
CA ARG A 252 -5.52 -0.33 -29.15
C ARG A 252 -7.00 -0.50 -28.78
N ASN A 253 -7.91 -0.17 -29.69
CA ASN A 253 -9.35 -0.24 -29.44
C ASN A 253 -9.85 -1.68 -29.22
N TYR A 254 -9.19 -2.67 -29.82
CA TYR A 254 -9.57 -4.07 -29.63
C TYR A 254 -9.30 -4.55 -28.20
N ILE A 255 -8.24 -4.04 -27.55
CA ILE A 255 -7.99 -4.31 -26.13
C ILE A 255 -9.17 -3.86 -25.27
N TYR A 256 -9.69 -2.65 -25.51
CA TYR A 256 -10.86 -2.15 -24.80
C TYR A 256 -12.11 -2.99 -25.08
N THR A 257 -12.30 -3.45 -26.32
CA THR A 257 -13.40 -4.38 -26.66
C THR A 257 -13.29 -5.67 -25.86
N CYS A 258 -12.13 -6.34 -25.87
CA CYS A 258 -11.92 -7.58 -25.11
C CYS A 258 -12.18 -7.39 -23.60
N LEU A 259 -11.66 -6.31 -23.01
CA LEU A 259 -11.86 -6.02 -21.59
C LEU A 259 -13.34 -5.75 -21.26
N ASN A 260 -14.03 -4.96 -22.07
CA ASN A 260 -15.44 -4.64 -21.85
C ASN A 260 -16.33 -5.87 -22.01
N ASP A 261 -16.07 -6.70 -23.02
CA ASP A 261 -16.82 -7.94 -23.27
C ASP A 261 -16.63 -8.92 -22.10
N ALA A 262 -15.39 -9.11 -21.64
CA ALA A 262 -15.09 -9.98 -20.50
C ALA A 262 -15.73 -9.49 -19.20
N LEU A 263 -15.73 -8.18 -18.97
CA LEU A 263 -16.40 -7.58 -17.80
C LEU A 263 -17.93 -7.71 -17.89
N ALA A 264 -18.52 -7.56 -19.07
CA ALA A 264 -19.95 -7.79 -19.30
C ALA A 264 -20.34 -9.24 -19.00
N ALA A 265 -19.55 -10.20 -19.49
CA ALA A 265 -19.77 -11.62 -19.22
C ALA A 265 -19.47 -12.02 -17.76
N SER A 266 -18.63 -11.28 -17.03
CA SER A 266 -18.25 -11.62 -15.65
C SER A 266 -19.35 -11.36 -14.62
N GLY A 267 -20.29 -10.45 -14.90
CA GLY A 267 -21.30 -10.00 -13.95
C GLY A 267 -20.75 -9.25 -12.72
N LEU A 268 -19.47 -8.86 -12.72
CA LEU A 268 -18.84 -8.18 -11.59
C LEU A 268 -19.40 -6.76 -11.42
N THR A 269 -20.00 -6.51 -10.26
CA THR A 269 -20.59 -5.21 -9.90
C THR A 269 -19.93 -4.61 -8.66
N ARG A 270 -20.04 -3.28 -8.52
CA ARG A 270 -19.71 -2.55 -7.31
C ARG A 270 -20.88 -2.58 -6.31
N PRO A 271 -20.63 -2.23 -5.04
CA PRO A 271 -21.71 -1.76 -4.16
C PRO A 271 -22.49 -0.65 -4.90
N ALA A 272 -23.82 -0.75 -4.94
CA ALA A 272 -24.76 0.01 -5.79
C ALA A 272 -25.06 -0.55 -7.21
N ASN A 273 -24.69 -1.81 -7.50
CA ASN A 273 -25.06 -2.53 -8.73
C ASN A 273 -24.53 -1.91 -10.04
N GLU A 274 -23.54 -1.02 -9.95
CA GLU A 274 -22.84 -0.48 -11.11
C GLU A 274 -21.78 -1.47 -11.59
N GLN A 275 -21.70 -1.69 -12.90
CA GLN A 275 -20.70 -2.58 -13.48
C GLN A 275 -19.26 -2.09 -13.18
N LEU A 276 -18.40 -3.02 -12.76
CA LEU A 276 -16.97 -2.77 -12.64
C LEU A 276 -16.36 -2.47 -14.02
N ARG A 277 -15.52 -1.44 -14.10
CA ARG A 277 -14.81 -1.06 -15.32
C ARG A 277 -13.32 -1.04 -15.04
N TYR A 278 -12.56 -1.82 -15.80
CA TYR A 278 -11.10 -1.80 -15.81
C TYR A 278 -10.60 -1.14 -17.09
N THR A 279 -9.60 -0.28 -16.93
CA THR A 279 -8.80 0.23 -18.04
C THR A 279 -7.38 -0.32 -17.92
N PRO A 280 -6.60 -0.36 -19.02
CA PRO A 280 -5.18 -0.73 -18.95
C PRO A 280 -4.39 0.06 -17.91
N HIS A 281 -4.73 1.33 -17.72
CA HIS A 281 -4.11 2.19 -16.72
C HIS A 281 -4.43 1.76 -15.28
N ASP A 282 -5.60 1.18 -15.03
CA ASP A 282 -5.97 0.68 -13.71
C ASP A 282 -5.07 -0.51 -13.31
N PHE A 283 -4.76 -1.43 -14.24
CA PHE A 283 -3.81 -2.54 -13.97
C PHE A 283 -2.43 -2.04 -13.57
N ARG A 284 -1.94 -0.98 -14.21
CA ARG A 284 -0.68 -0.34 -13.82
C ARG A 284 -0.72 0.26 -12.42
N ARG A 285 -1.82 0.91 -12.02
CA ARG A 285 -1.98 1.44 -10.65
C ARG A 285 -2.08 0.33 -9.61
N ILE A 286 -2.79 -0.75 -9.94
CA ILE A 286 -2.90 -1.95 -9.12
C ILE A 286 -1.52 -2.57 -8.92
N PHE A 287 -0.79 -2.84 -10.01
CA PHE A 287 0.56 -3.40 -9.97
C PHE A 287 1.51 -2.58 -9.06
N VAL A 288 1.56 -1.26 -9.25
CA VAL A 288 2.40 -0.39 -8.42
C VAL A 288 1.97 -0.40 -6.96
N THR A 289 0.66 -0.34 -6.70
CA THR A 289 0.14 -0.37 -5.33
C THR A 289 0.51 -1.69 -4.65
N ASP A 290 0.26 -2.81 -5.31
CA ASP A 290 0.53 -4.15 -4.78
C ASP A 290 2.03 -4.42 -4.56
N ALA A 291 2.88 -3.98 -5.49
CA ALA A 291 4.33 -4.08 -5.36
C ALA A 291 4.85 -3.33 -4.11
N LEU A 292 4.38 -2.11 -3.86
CA LEU A 292 4.76 -1.37 -2.66
C LEU A 292 4.19 -1.99 -1.39
N ARG A 293 2.95 -2.49 -1.43
CA ARG A 293 2.33 -3.20 -0.29
C ARG A 293 3.10 -4.48 0.07
N SER A 294 3.69 -5.13 -0.92
CA SER A 294 4.55 -6.30 -0.75
C SER A 294 5.98 -5.95 -0.31
N GLY A 295 6.28 -4.67 -0.06
CA GLY A 295 7.56 -4.21 0.46
C GLY A 295 8.60 -3.81 -0.57
N LEU A 296 8.25 -3.76 -1.87
CA LEU A 296 9.16 -3.28 -2.90
C LEU A 296 9.48 -1.78 -2.68
N PRO A 297 10.76 -1.35 -2.67
CA PRO A 297 11.08 0.06 -2.48
C PRO A 297 10.52 0.95 -3.61
N PRO A 298 10.01 2.16 -3.32
CA PRO A 298 9.41 3.05 -4.32
C PRO A 298 10.30 3.41 -5.51
N HIS A 299 11.61 3.52 -5.29
CA HIS A 299 12.57 3.82 -6.35
C HIS A 299 12.81 2.62 -7.28
N ILE A 300 12.70 1.39 -6.79
CA ILE A 300 12.76 0.17 -7.62
C ILE A 300 11.47 0.03 -8.42
N ALA A 301 10.31 0.19 -7.78
CA ALA A 301 9.02 0.20 -8.47
C ALA A 301 8.98 1.28 -9.58
N ALA A 302 9.60 2.45 -9.33
CA ALA A 302 9.76 3.50 -10.35
C ALA A 302 10.56 3.01 -11.57
N ARG A 303 11.68 2.31 -11.35
CA ARG A 303 12.49 1.74 -12.45
C ARG A 303 11.75 0.65 -13.23
N ILE A 304 11.06 -0.26 -12.54
CA ILE A 304 10.20 -1.29 -13.17
C ILE A 304 9.11 -0.66 -14.03
N CYS A 305 8.54 0.47 -13.58
CA CYS A 305 7.54 1.20 -14.36
C CYS A 305 8.14 2.10 -15.44
N GLY A 306 9.46 2.34 -15.47
CA GLY A 306 10.06 3.35 -16.34
C GLY A 306 9.58 4.77 -15.99
N HIS A 307 9.53 5.12 -14.70
CA HIS A 307 9.26 6.46 -14.21
C HIS A 307 10.57 7.20 -13.92
N ARG A 308 10.71 8.44 -14.43
CA ARG A 308 11.89 9.27 -14.20
C ARG A 308 12.01 9.76 -12.75
N THR A 309 10.87 10.04 -12.11
CA THR A 309 10.81 10.53 -10.72
C THR A 309 10.00 9.59 -9.86
N VAL A 310 10.44 9.41 -8.60
CA VAL A 310 9.71 8.59 -7.61
C VAL A 310 8.32 9.18 -7.33
N ASP A 311 8.16 10.50 -7.38
CA ASP A 311 6.86 11.16 -7.21
C ASP A 311 5.82 10.69 -8.22
N THR A 312 6.26 10.38 -9.45
CA THR A 312 5.36 9.79 -10.45
C THR A 312 4.81 8.47 -9.93
N THR A 313 5.67 7.58 -9.42
CA THR A 313 5.27 6.31 -8.82
C THR A 313 4.35 6.52 -7.62
N LEU A 314 4.68 7.44 -6.70
CA LEU A 314 3.84 7.75 -5.54
C LEU A 314 2.45 8.30 -5.94
N GLY A 315 2.33 8.92 -7.12
CA GLY A 315 1.05 9.32 -7.71
C GLY A 315 0.17 8.14 -8.16
N TYR A 316 0.75 6.97 -8.44
CA TYR A 316 0.03 5.75 -8.81
C TYR A 316 -0.46 4.96 -7.59
N VAL A 317 0.16 5.16 -6.43
CA VAL A 317 -0.06 4.35 -5.23
C VAL A 317 -1.28 4.84 -4.45
N ALA A 318 -2.15 3.90 -4.11
CA ALA A 318 -3.18 4.10 -3.10
C ALA A 318 -2.66 3.59 -1.74
N ILE A 319 -2.08 4.47 -0.92
CA ILE A 319 -1.55 4.10 0.41
C ILE A 319 -2.74 3.81 1.35
N TYR A 320 -2.71 2.67 2.05
CA TYR A 320 -3.66 2.38 3.12
C TYR A 320 -3.04 2.73 4.49
N PRO A 321 -3.79 3.30 5.45
CA PRO A 321 -3.27 3.56 6.79
C PRO A 321 -2.72 2.32 7.49
N GLU A 322 -3.37 1.16 7.28
CA GLU A 322 -2.89 -0.14 7.79
C GLU A 322 -1.51 -0.50 7.23
N ASP A 323 -1.22 -0.18 5.96
CA ASP A 323 0.07 -0.47 5.34
C ASP A 323 1.17 0.32 6.04
N VAL A 324 0.91 1.57 6.43
CA VAL A 324 1.89 2.39 7.17
C VAL A 324 2.21 1.75 8.52
N ILE A 325 1.19 1.31 9.25
CA ILE A 325 1.36 0.65 10.55
C ILE A 325 2.12 -0.66 10.39
N ASN A 326 1.74 -1.49 9.42
CA ASN A 326 2.36 -2.79 9.18
C ASN A 326 3.81 -2.65 8.73
N HIS A 327 4.10 -1.78 7.75
CA HIS A 327 5.46 -1.51 7.30
C HIS A 327 6.34 -0.94 8.42
N HIS A 328 5.79 -0.05 9.25
CA HIS A 328 6.52 0.47 10.41
C HIS A 328 6.80 -0.63 11.45
N ARG A 329 5.81 -1.47 11.78
CA ARG A 329 5.99 -2.63 12.67
C ARG A 329 7.04 -3.59 12.14
N SER A 330 6.99 -3.95 10.85
CA SER A 330 7.99 -4.81 10.23
C SER A 330 9.38 -4.17 10.19
N PHE A 331 9.47 -2.86 10.00
CA PHE A 331 10.74 -2.12 10.10
C PHE A 331 11.33 -2.20 11.51
N ILE A 332 10.51 -1.97 12.54
CA ILE A 332 10.95 -2.11 13.94
C ILE A 332 11.35 -3.56 14.24
N ALA A 333 10.57 -4.54 13.80
CA ALA A 333 10.86 -5.96 14.00
C ALA A 333 12.22 -6.35 13.38
N ARG A 334 12.48 -5.97 12.12
CA ARG A 334 13.78 -6.19 11.45
C ARG A 334 14.95 -5.51 12.17
N ARG A 335 14.73 -4.37 12.82
CA ARG A 335 15.76 -3.72 13.62
C ARG A 335 16.01 -4.43 14.94
N ARG A 336 14.96 -4.99 15.56
CA ARG A 336 15.11 -5.79 16.79
C ARG A 336 15.90 -7.07 16.52
N THR A 337 15.71 -7.72 15.37
CA THR A 337 16.48 -8.92 15.01
C THR A 337 17.97 -8.66 14.78
N LEU A 338 18.36 -7.41 14.51
CA LEU A 338 19.76 -7.01 14.33
C LEU A 338 20.45 -6.61 15.64
N ARG A 339 19.71 -6.53 16.76
CA ARG A 339 20.27 -6.20 18.08
C ARG A 339 20.64 -7.46 18.85
N PRO A 340 21.67 -7.40 19.71
CA PRO A 340 21.97 -8.50 20.62
C PRO A 340 20.73 -8.89 21.43
N SER A 341 20.44 -10.19 21.50
CA SER A 341 19.26 -10.71 22.21
C SER A 341 19.27 -10.39 23.71
N GLU A 342 20.46 -10.13 24.28
CA GLU A 342 20.67 -9.73 25.67
C GLU A 342 19.97 -8.40 26.03
N GLU A 343 19.80 -7.47 25.08
CA GLU A 343 19.11 -6.19 25.32
C GLU A 343 17.59 -6.34 25.56
N TYR A 344 16.99 -7.47 25.17
CA TYR A 344 15.55 -7.72 25.25
C TYR A 344 15.20 -8.99 26.03
N ARG A 345 16.11 -9.46 26.90
CA ARG A 345 15.83 -10.57 27.79
C ARG A 345 14.71 -10.19 28.76
N GLU A 346 13.71 -11.07 28.90
CA GLU A 346 12.71 -10.96 29.96
C GLU A 346 13.41 -11.11 31.32
N PRO A 347 13.28 -10.12 32.24
CA PRO A 347 13.84 -10.22 33.57
C PRO A 347 13.30 -11.46 34.28
N THR A 348 14.16 -12.14 35.04
CA THR A 348 13.74 -13.26 35.88
C THR A 348 12.86 -12.77 37.02
N ALA A 349 12.05 -13.67 37.59
CA ALA A 349 11.23 -13.34 38.75
C ALA A 349 12.07 -12.82 39.94
N GLN A 350 13.29 -13.31 40.11
CA GLN A 350 14.21 -12.84 41.15
C GLN A 350 14.73 -11.43 40.85
N GLU A 351 15.17 -11.15 39.62
CA GLU A 351 15.60 -9.80 39.23
C GLU A 351 14.46 -8.78 39.37
N TRP A 352 13.22 -9.21 39.10
CA TRP A 352 12.04 -8.39 39.31
C TRP A 352 11.75 -8.14 40.79
N GLN A 353 11.88 -9.16 41.63
CA GLN A 353 11.76 -9.02 43.09
C GLN A 353 12.87 -8.11 43.65
N ASP A 354 14.12 -8.27 43.21
CA ASP A 354 15.25 -7.44 43.64
C ASP A 354 15.06 -5.98 43.21
N PHE A 355 14.53 -5.76 42.00
CA PHE A 355 14.17 -4.44 41.50
C PHE A 355 13.06 -3.79 42.35
N LEU A 356 12.01 -4.54 42.71
CA LEU A 356 10.94 -4.02 43.58
C LEU A 356 11.44 -3.77 45.01
N ALA A 357 12.18 -4.71 45.59
CA ALA A 357 12.80 -4.59 46.91
C ALA A 357 13.77 -3.39 46.98
N HIS A 358 14.41 -3.04 45.86
CA HIS A 358 15.24 -1.84 45.77
C HIS A 358 14.47 -0.57 46.15
N PHE A 359 13.20 -0.43 45.75
CA PHE A 359 12.44 0.78 46.09
C PHE A 359 12.11 0.84 47.58
N GLU A 360 11.89 -0.30 48.23
CA GLU A 360 11.63 -0.39 49.67
C GLU A 360 12.89 -0.10 50.49
N LEU A 361 14.04 -0.67 50.10
CA LEU A 361 15.36 -0.40 50.71
C LEU A 361 15.80 1.06 50.59
N ARG A 362 15.22 1.81 49.65
CA ARG A 362 15.53 3.23 49.40
C ARG A 362 14.62 4.21 50.14
N LYS A 363 13.69 3.72 50.96
CA LYS A 363 12.95 4.54 51.91
C LYS A 363 13.86 4.88 53.09
N VAL A 364 14.16 6.16 53.25
CA VAL A 364 15.03 6.70 54.30
C VAL A 364 14.25 7.68 55.17
N ALA A 365 14.79 8.05 56.32
CA ALA A 365 14.08 8.79 57.36
C ALA A 365 13.42 10.12 56.92
N LEU A 366 13.88 10.73 55.84
CA LEU A 366 13.38 12.01 55.32
C LEU A 366 12.67 11.90 53.96
N GLY A 367 12.50 10.68 53.42
CA GLY A 367 11.84 10.44 52.14
C GLY A 367 12.45 9.29 51.36
N VAL A 368 12.56 9.43 50.03
CA VAL A 368 13.02 8.34 49.15
C VAL A 368 14.31 8.74 48.42
N CYS A 369 15.28 7.84 48.41
CA CYS A 369 16.52 7.99 47.64
C CYS A 369 16.28 7.61 46.17
N ALA A 370 16.36 8.57 45.25
CA ALA A 370 16.14 8.35 43.82
C ALA A 370 17.41 7.91 43.06
N ARG A 371 18.32 7.24 43.75
CA ARG A 371 19.56 6.69 43.16
C ARG A 371 19.21 5.45 42.33
N ASP A 372 19.90 5.27 41.21
CA ASP A 372 19.65 4.18 40.26
C ASP A 372 19.86 2.78 40.85
N PHE A 373 19.08 1.82 40.35
CA PHE A 373 19.17 0.41 40.72
C PHE A 373 20.60 -0.13 40.55
N GLY A 374 21.07 -0.94 41.52
CA GLY A 374 22.40 -1.55 41.48
C GLY A 374 23.58 -0.64 41.87
N THR A 375 23.34 0.62 42.29
CA THR A 375 24.43 1.53 42.70
C THR A 375 24.52 1.69 44.22
N PRO A 376 25.59 1.21 44.91
CA PRO A 376 25.69 1.30 46.37
C PRO A 376 25.92 2.74 46.85
N CYS A 377 25.62 3.00 48.13
CA CYS A 377 25.87 4.29 48.79
C CYS A 377 26.64 4.08 50.09
N VAL A 378 27.75 4.79 50.27
CA VAL A 378 28.56 4.71 51.50
C VAL A 378 28.05 5.64 52.61
N HIS A 379 27.07 6.51 52.32
CA HIS A 379 26.58 7.57 53.20
C HIS A 379 25.05 7.50 53.44
N GLU A 380 24.48 6.30 53.54
CA GLU A 380 23.02 6.10 53.63
C GLU A 380 22.35 6.83 54.82
N HIS A 381 23.10 7.11 55.88
CA HIS A 381 22.63 7.86 57.05
C HIS A 381 22.87 9.37 56.98
N ALA A 382 23.61 9.89 55.99
CA ALA A 382 23.93 11.32 55.83
C ALA A 382 23.17 11.97 54.66
N CYS A 383 21.89 11.63 54.50
CA CYS A 383 21.12 11.92 53.28
C CYS A 383 20.71 13.39 53.07
N ILE A 384 20.80 14.27 54.07
CA ILE A 384 20.27 15.65 53.97
C ILE A 384 20.96 16.46 52.87
N ARG A 385 22.28 16.29 52.70
CA ARG A 385 23.06 16.95 51.65
C ARG A 385 22.93 16.27 50.28
N CYS A 386 22.25 15.15 50.19
CA CYS A 386 22.20 14.35 48.98
C CYS A 386 21.24 14.99 47.95
N PRO A 387 21.70 15.32 46.73
CA PRO A 387 20.84 15.91 45.71
C PRO A 387 19.75 14.94 45.25
N VAL A 388 20.04 13.63 45.26
CA VAL A 388 19.10 12.58 44.82
C VAL A 388 18.09 12.17 45.90
N LEU A 389 18.17 12.71 47.12
CA LEU A 389 17.11 12.56 48.12
C LEU A 389 15.87 13.32 47.66
N ARG A 390 14.77 12.61 47.45
CA ARG A 390 13.44 13.21 47.27
C ARG A 390 12.76 13.32 48.63
N PRO A 391 12.65 14.54 49.18
CA PRO A 391 12.08 14.72 50.51
C PRO A 391 10.58 14.41 50.50
N ASP A 392 10.13 13.69 51.53
CA ASP A 392 8.71 13.42 51.75
C ASP A 392 8.08 14.57 52.54
N PRO A 393 7.07 15.28 52.00
CA PRO A 393 6.40 16.38 52.70
C PRO A 393 5.87 16.01 54.09
N GLU A 394 5.49 14.75 54.32
CA GLU A 394 5.02 14.29 55.63
C GLU A 394 6.13 14.30 56.70
N GLN A 395 7.39 14.18 56.28
CA GLN A 395 8.57 14.22 57.16
C GLN A 395 9.12 15.63 57.38
N ARG A 396 8.40 16.67 56.94
CA ARG A 396 8.79 18.07 57.16
C ARG A 396 9.07 18.41 58.63
N PRO A 397 8.25 18.01 59.63
CA PRO A 397 8.52 18.33 61.02
C PRO A 397 9.88 17.81 61.50
N ARG A 398 10.25 16.61 61.03
CA ARG A 398 11.54 15.98 61.35
C ARG A 398 12.72 16.76 60.74
N LEU A 399 12.57 17.30 59.54
CA LEU A 399 13.62 18.11 58.92
C LEU A 399 13.75 19.48 59.58
N GLU A 400 12.65 20.06 60.08
CA GLU A 400 12.67 21.29 60.88
C GLU A 400 13.38 21.09 62.23
N GLU A 401 13.16 19.94 62.89
CA GLU A 401 13.90 19.57 64.10
C GLU A 401 15.41 19.44 63.85
N ILE A 402 15.80 18.78 62.75
CA ILE A 402 17.21 18.65 62.38
C ILE A 402 17.82 20.02 62.04
N HIS A 403 17.09 20.90 61.36
CA HIS A 403 17.55 22.26 61.06
C HIS A 403 17.80 23.07 62.34
N ALA A 404 16.88 23.02 63.30
CA ALA A 404 17.06 23.68 64.60
C ALA A 404 18.29 23.13 65.35
N ASN A 405 18.46 21.80 65.39
CA ASN A 405 19.62 21.19 66.03
C ASN A 405 20.95 21.61 65.39
N LEU A 406 20.98 21.75 64.06
CA LEU A 406 22.17 22.21 63.35
C LEU A 406 22.50 23.68 63.66
N LEU A 407 21.50 24.53 63.92
CA LEU A 407 21.74 25.92 64.35
C LEU A 407 22.38 25.98 65.73
N ASP A 408 21.90 25.18 66.68
CA ASP A 408 22.47 25.09 68.03
C ASP A 408 23.93 24.61 67.97
N ARG A 409 24.19 23.57 67.16
CA ARG A 409 25.55 23.04 66.96
C ARG A 409 26.48 24.01 66.24
N LEU A 410 25.95 24.82 65.33
CA LEU A 410 26.73 25.87 64.67
C LEU A 410 27.19 26.92 65.68
N GLN A 411 26.31 27.31 66.61
CA GLN A 411 26.62 28.29 67.64
C GLN A 411 27.72 27.76 68.58
N GLU A 412 27.57 26.52 69.05
CA GLU A 412 28.57 25.85 69.88
C GLU A 412 29.94 25.76 69.18
N ALA A 413 29.96 25.30 67.92
CA ALA A 413 31.20 25.19 67.15
C ALA A 413 31.90 26.54 66.93
N LYS A 414 31.13 27.63 66.80
CA LYS A 414 31.65 29.01 66.70
C LYS A 414 32.25 29.49 68.02
N GLU A 415 31.58 29.23 69.13
CA GLU A 415 32.07 29.59 70.48
C GLU A 415 33.35 28.84 70.86
N GLN A 416 33.45 27.56 70.46
CA GLN A 416 34.63 26.71 70.72
C GLN A 416 35.75 26.85 69.67
N GLY A 417 35.53 27.59 68.58
CA GLY A 417 36.52 27.82 67.53
C GLY A 417 36.79 26.62 66.61
N TRP A 418 35.85 25.67 66.48
CA TRP A 418 35.98 24.48 65.62
C TRP A 418 35.66 24.80 64.15
N LEU A 419 36.56 25.54 63.49
CA LEU A 419 36.33 26.07 62.14
C LEU A 419 35.97 25.01 61.08
N GLY A 420 36.53 23.80 61.19
CA GLY A 420 36.19 22.69 60.28
C GLY A 420 34.76 22.17 60.45
N GLU A 421 34.25 22.17 61.69
CA GLU A 421 32.86 21.79 61.97
C GLU A 421 31.89 22.89 61.55
N VAL A 422 32.25 24.15 61.75
CA VAL A 422 31.46 25.31 61.30
C VAL A 422 31.16 25.22 59.80
N ALA A 423 32.19 25.04 58.97
CA ALA A 423 32.01 24.93 57.51
C ALA A 423 31.16 23.72 57.10
N ALA A 424 31.31 22.59 57.81
CA ALA A 424 30.49 21.42 57.56
C ALA A 424 29.02 21.65 57.96
N ILE A 425 28.76 22.21 59.15
CA ILE A 425 27.41 22.46 59.65
C ILE A 425 26.67 23.48 58.77
N GLU A 426 27.35 24.53 58.32
CA GLU A 426 26.79 25.52 57.37
C GLU A 426 26.34 24.87 56.06
N ALA A 427 27.12 23.92 55.52
CA ALA A 427 26.72 23.16 54.33
C ALA A 427 25.51 22.23 54.58
N SER A 428 25.38 21.64 55.77
CA SER A 428 24.18 20.87 56.15
C SER A 428 22.95 21.75 56.29
N LEU A 429 23.08 22.95 56.87
CA LEU A 429 22.00 23.91 57.04
C LEU A 429 21.44 24.37 55.69
N ALA A 430 22.33 24.76 54.77
CA ALA A 430 21.93 25.16 53.42
C ALA A 430 21.18 24.04 52.69
N ALA A 431 21.62 22.78 52.83
CA ALA A 431 20.92 21.65 52.25
C ALA A 431 19.56 21.39 52.91
N ALA A 432 19.45 21.50 54.24
CA ALA A 432 18.18 21.36 54.96
C ALA A 432 17.17 22.43 54.54
N GLU A 433 17.60 23.68 54.39
CA GLU A 433 16.76 24.80 53.92
C GLU A 433 16.24 24.59 52.51
N GLN A 434 17.12 24.15 51.58
CA GLN A 434 16.72 23.82 50.21
C GLN A 434 15.68 22.69 50.18
N LYS A 435 15.83 21.65 51.00
CA LYS A 435 14.88 20.55 51.07
C LYS A 435 13.55 20.97 51.72
N LEU A 436 13.58 21.81 52.75
CA LEU A 436 12.37 22.41 53.33
C LEU A 436 11.60 23.27 52.32
N ALA A 437 12.31 24.09 51.53
CA ALA A 437 11.71 24.85 50.45
C ALA A 437 11.07 23.93 49.39
N ALA A 438 11.77 22.87 48.96
CA ALA A 438 11.25 21.89 48.02
C ALA A 438 10.00 21.16 48.55
N MET A 439 9.95 20.81 49.85
CA MET A 439 8.76 20.21 50.48
C MET A 439 7.57 21.18 50.47
N ARG A 440 7.79 22.48 50.73
CA ARG A 440 6.73 23.51 50.67
C ARG A 440 6.19 23.68 49.24
N ASP A 441 7.08 23.75 48.25
CA ASP A 441 6.70 23.85 46.84
C ASP A 441 5.91 22.62 46.39
N LEU A 442 6.29 21.42 46.85
CA LEU A 442 5.59 20.19 46.51
C LEU A 442 4.18 20.14 47.16
N ALA A 443 4.07 20.53 48.43
CA ALA A 443 2.77 20.63 49.11
C ALA A 443 1.84 21.66 48.44
N ALA A 444 2.38 22.76 47.92
CA ALA A 444 1.63 23.76 47.16
C ALA A 444 1.18 23.25 45.76
N ARG A 445 1.93 22.31 45.16
CA ARG A 445 1.63 21.71 43.84
C ARG A 445 0.64 20.54 43.90
N HIS A 446 0.46 19.90 45.07
CA HIS A 446 -0.41 18.73 45.26
C HIS A 446 -1.93 19.06 45.36
N THR A 447 -2.42 20.07 44.65
CA THR A 447 -3.81 20.01 44.16
C THR A 447 -3.89 18.93 43.09
N THR A 448 -4.51 17.80 43.40
CA THR A 448 -4.61 16.60 42.57
C THR A 448 -4.96 16.91 41.12
N VAL A 449 -3.98 16.86 40.20
CA VAL A 449 -4.26 16.90 38.76
C VAL A 449 -4.54 15.46 38.31
N HIS A 450 -5.81 15.14 38.12
CA HIS A 450 -6.24 13.85 37.59
C HIS A 450 -5.86 13.76 36.10
N LEU A 451 -4.75 13.10 35.78
CA LEU A 451 -4.21 13.01 34.41
C LEU A 451 -5.05 12.18 33.43
N GLY A 452 -6.21 11.66 33.85
CA GLY A 452 -7.20 11.05 32.95
C GLY A 452 -6.61 9.98 32.04
N MET A 453 -5.70 9.14 32.56
CA MET A 453 -5.21 7.98 31.81
C MET A 453 -6.42 7.08 31.52
N PRO A 454 -6.73 6.80 30.24
CA PRO A 454 -7.88 5.96 29.91
C PRO A 454 -7.64 4.53 30.42
N ASP A 455 -8.62 3.99 31.13
CA ASP A 455 -8.64 2.59 31.51
C ASP A 455 -8.68 1.72 30.24
N PHE A 456 -7.83 0.69 30.17
CA PHE A 456 -7.73 -0.22 29.01
C PHE A 456 -9.11 -0.80 28.64
N ARG A 457 -10.01 -0.94 29.61
CA ARG A 457 -11.38 -1.44 29.42
C ARG A 457 -12.30 -0.49 28.62
N THR A 458 -12.11 0.83 28.69
CA THR A 458 -12.96 1.78 27.94
C THR A 458 -12.54 1.93 26.47
N THR A 459 -11.29 1.57 26.13
CA THR A 459 -10.78 1.68 24.75
C THR A 459 -11.20 0.48 23.88
N ALA A 460 -11.42 -0.69 24.48
CA ALA A 460 -11.89 -1.89 23.77
C ALA A 460 -13.37 -1.79 23.34
N GLY A 461 -14.21 -1.02 24.04
CA GLY A 461 -15.64 -0.88 23.77
C GLY A 461 -16.02 -0.06 22.53
N ARG A 462 -15.06 0.58 21.84
CA ARG A 462 -15.31 1.34 20.59
C ARG A 462 -15.10 0.52 19.31
N LEU A 463 -14.66 -0.73 19.41
CA LEU A 463 -14.48 -1.63 18.25
C LEU A 463 -15.65 -2.61 18.02
N THR A 464 -16.67 -2.62 18.88
CA THR A 464 -17.87 -3.43 18.69
C THR A 464 -19.11 -2.62 18.99
N ASN A 465 -19.64 -1.91 17.99
CA ASN A 465 -21.04 -1.55 17.92
C ASN A 465 -21.38 -1.20 16.47
N ASP A 466 -21.78 -2.23 15.72
CA ASP A 466 -22.68 -2.08 14.57
C ASP A 466 -23.96 -2.85 14.94
N PRO A 467 -25.14 -2.22 15.02
CA PRO A 467 -26.37 -2.90 15.39
C PRO A 467 -27.06 -3.42 14.13
N ALA A 468 -26.85 -4.69 13.80
CA ALA A 468 -27.72 -5.41 12.86
C ALA A 468 -27.91 -6.85 13.35
N GLY A 469 -29.18 -7.17 13.63
CA GLY A 469 -29.58 -8.29 14.47
C GLY A 469 -29.39 -9.67 13.86
N VAL A 470 -29.25 -10.66 14.75
CA VAL A 470 -29.58 -12.05 14.49
C VAL A 470 -30.20 -12.63 15.77
N ASN A 471 -31.39 -13.19 15.60
CA ASN A 471 -32.20 -13.86 16.61
C ASN A 471 -31.43 -14.96 17.37
N ALA A 472 -31.49 -14.93 18.69
CA ALA A 472 -31.11 -16.05 19.53
C ALA A 472 -32.26 -17.06 19.61
N HIS A 473 -32.02 -18.30 19.19
CA HIS A 473 -32.81 -19.46 19.62
C HIS A 473 -32.19 -20.05 20.89
N PRO A 474 -32.98 -20.37 21.93
CA PRO A 474 -32.45 -21.01 23.13
C PRO A 474 -32.42 -22.53 22.91
N ILE A 475 -31.24 -23.14 23.06
CA ILE A 475 -31.15 -24.59 23.28
C ILE A 475 -31.03 -24.81 24.79
N SER A 476 -32.08 -25.43 25.32
CA SER A 476 -32.27 -25.89 26.69
C SER A 476 -31.21 -26.88 27.14
N ARG A 477 -30.70 -26.68 28.36
CA ARG A 477 -30.04 -27.71 29.17
C ARG A 477 -31.09 -28.53 29.93
N THR A 478 -31.14 -29.82 29.63
CA THR A 478 -31.53 -30.96 30.48
C THR A 478 -30.74 -32.14 29.89
N GLY A 479 -30.04 -33.04 30.57
CA GLY A 479 -30.00 -33.57 31.94
C GLY A 479 -29.67 -35.06 31.76
N GLY A 480 -28.68 -35.61 32.48
CA GLY A 480 -28.35 -37.04 32.38
C GLY A 480 -26.96 -37.46 32.89
N GLU A 481 -26.90 -37.73 34.18
CA GLU A 481 -26.10 -38.71 34.95
C GLU A 481 -25.55 -39.94 34.16
N ALA A 482 -24.49 -40.69 34.53
CA ALA A 482 -23.66 -40.81 35.73
C ALA A 482 -22.39 -41.70 35.49
N ALA A 483 -21.44 -41.59 36.45
CA ALA A 483 -20.49 -42.61 36.98
C ALA A 483 -19.28 -43.02 36.10
N THR A 484 -18.04 -43.22 36.60
CA THR A 484 -17.63 -43.85 37.87
C THR A 484 -16.13 -43.61 38.20
N ALA A 485 -15.84 -43.37 39.49
CA ALA A 485 -14.69 -43.76 40.35
C ALA A 485 -13.19 -43.59 39.98
N ILE A 486 -12.41 -43.10 40.96
CA ILE A 486 -11.33 -43.75 41.79
C ILE A 486 -10.63 -42.59 42.54
N GLY A 487 -10.69 -42.40 43.88
CA GLY A 487 -10.03 -43.15 44.99
C GLY A 487 -8.55 -42.70 45.09
N GLU A 488 -7.99 -42.07 46.13
CA GLU A 488 -8.25 -41.95 47.58
C GLU A 488 -8.08 -40.51 48.09
#